data_AF-A0A7Y5R7S1-F1
#
_entry.id   AF-A0A7Y5R7S1-F1
#
_cell.length_a   1.000
_cell.length_b   1.000
_cell.length_c   1.000
_cell.angle_alpha   90.00
_cell.angle_beta   90.00
_cell.angle_gamma   90.00
#
_symmetry.space_group_name_H-M   'P 1'
#
loop_
_entity.id
_entity.type
_entity.pdbx_description
1 polymer ?
#
loop_
_entity_poly.entity_id
_entity_poly.type
_entity_poly.pdbx_seq_one_letter_code
_entity_poly.pdbx_strand_id
1 'polypeptide(L)'
;MSNPCFEIWLILHLKDVQEFSQDERNEILKNAKYNKNKNYIDIVLGNLIQTGRGYNKIPNPLIFLHRDRIEKAIARAHALDTANEDYPSDIGSHVYRLVKKLLKTIEPDTLST
;
A
#
# COMPACT_ATOMS: atom_id res chain seq x y z
N MET A 1 -5.67 6.18 16.72
CA MET A 1 -4.45 6.30 15.91
C MET A 1 -4.86 6.28 14.46
N SER A 2 -4.28 7.14 13.63
CA SER A 2 -4.61 7.23 12.21
C SER A 2 -4.14 5.96 11.49
N ASN A 3 -5.02 5.34 10.70
CA ASN A 3 -4.69 4.25 9.79
C ASN A 3 -3.45 4.67 8.94
N PRO A 4 -2.36 3.89 8.89
CA PRO A 4 -1.19 4.18 8.04
C PRO A 4 -1.49 3.89 6.57
N CYS A 5 -2.47 4.61 6.02
CA CYS A 5 -3.10 4.34 4.72
C CYS A 5 -2.12 4.39 3.55
N PHE A 6 -1.10 5.26 3.62
CA PHE A 6 -0.09 5.37 2.58
C PHE A 6 0.95 4.25 2.68
N GLU A 7 1.39 3.88 3.87
CA GLU A 7 2.33 2.78 4.06
C GLU A 7 1.69 1.42 3.70
N ILE A 8 0.41 1.22 4.02
CA ILE A 8 -0.35 0.04 3.57
C ILE A 8 -0.40 0.01 2.04
N TRP A 9 -0.66 1.15 1.39
CA TRP A 9 -0.61 1.24 -0.07
C TRP A 9 0.74 0.77 -0.63
N LEU A 10 1.86 1.16 -0.03
CA LEU A 10 3.19 0.71 -0.43
C LEU A 10 3.39 -0.81 -0.23
N ILE A 11 2.89 -1.39 0.87
CA ILE A 11 2.93 -2.84 1.09
C ILE A 11 2.24 -3.58 -0.04
N LEU A 12 1.08 -3.09 -0.50
CA LEU A 12 0.29 -3.72 -1.56
C LEU A 12 1.01 -3.80 -2.91
N HIS A 13 2.06 -3.00 -3.15
CA HIS A 13 2.91 -3.13 -4.34
C HIS A 13 3.83 -4.35 -4.26
N LEU A 14 4.19 -4.75 -3.03
CA LEU A 14 5.23 -5.73 -2.77
C LEU A 14 4.63 -7.10 -2.41
N LYS A 15 3.60 -7.14 -1.57
CA LYS A 15 3.03 -8.36 -1.01
C LYS A 15 1.51 -8.25 -0.86
N ASP A 16 0.79 -9.35 -1.08
CA ASP A 16 -0.64 -9.40 -0.80
C ASP A 16 -0.89 -9.44 0.73
N VAL A 17 -1.94 -8.78 1.20
CA VAL A 17 -2.32 -8.78 2.62
C VAL A 17 -2.72 -10.18 3.09
N GLN A 18 -3.27 -11.00 2.18
CA GLN A 18 -3.66 -12.38 2.47
C GLN A 18 -2.46 -13.30 2.73
N GLU A 19 -1.25 -12.89 2.32
CA GLU A 19 -0.01 -13.62 2.59
C GLU A 19 0.61 -13.29 3.96
N PHE A 20 -0.01 -12.40 4.75
CA PHE A 20 0.37 -12.16 6.14
C PHE A 20 -0.48 -13.01 7.06
N SER A 21 0.13 -13.50 8.14
CA SER A 21 -0.60 -14.14 9.23
C SER A 21 -1.57 -13.15 9.90
N GLN A 22 -2.59 -13.67 10.58
CA GLN A 22 -3.55 -12.83 11.28
C GLN A 22 -2.89 -11.93 12.34
N ASP A 23 -1.85 -12.43 13.01
CA ASP A 23 -1.11 -11.67 14.02
C ASP A 23 -0.31 -10.53 13.39
N GLU A 24 0.36 -10.77 12.26
CA GLU A 24 1.04 -9.72 11.49
C GLU A 24 0.06 -8.65 11.01
N ARG A 25 -1.11 -9.06 10.50
CA ARG A 25 -2.18 -8.15 10.10
C ARG A 25 -2.61 -7.24 11.27
N ASN A 26 -2.83 -7.82 12.45
CA ASN A 26 -3.22 -7.07 13.64
C ASN A 26 -2.13 -6.08 14.08
N GLU A 27 -0.85 -6.45 14.03
CA GLU A 27 0.26 -5.56 14.37
C GLU A 27 0.47 -4.44 13.32
N ILE A 28 0.22 -4.72 12.03
CA ILE A 28 0.19 -3.70 10.97
C ILE A 28 -0.91 -2.67 11.25
N LEU A 29 -2.12 -3.10 11.61
CA LEU A 29 -3.24 -2.21 11.92
C LEU A 29 -2.99 -1.37 13.17
N LYS A 30 -2.51 -2.02 14.23
CA LYS A 30 -2.15 -1.35 15.48
C LYS A 30 -1.05 -0.32 15.26
N ASN A 31 -0.14 -0.60 14.31
CA ASN A 31 0.99 0.22 13.91
C ASN A 31 1.74 0.83 15.10
N ALA A 32 1.98 0.00 16.12
CA ALA A 32 2.60 0.46 17.36
C ALA A 32 4.01 1.02 17.09
N LYS A 33 4.45 1.97 17.92
CA LYS A 33 5.83 2.45 17.88
C LYS A 33 6.77 1.28 18.15
N TYR A 34 7.71 1.06 17.24
CA TYR A 34 8.76 0.07 17.39
C TYR A 34 9.99 0.67 18.10
N ASN A 35 10.34 1.90 17.76
CA ASN A 35 11.37 2.69 18.44
C ASN A 35 11.08 4.20 18.37
N LYS A 36 12.02 5.04 18.79
CA LYS A 36 11.87 6.51 18.80
C LYS A 36 11.50 7.11 17.44
N ASN A 37 11.91 6.46 16.34
CA ASN A 37 11.83 6.99 14.98
C ASN A 37 10.99 6.14 14.02
N LYS A 38 10.56 4.93 14.41
CA LYS A 38 9.92 3.94 13.53
C LYS A 38 8.72 3.29 14.20
N ASN A 39 7.69 3.05 13.41
CA ASN A 39 6.56 2.20 13.78
C ASN A 39 6.73 0.79 13.19
N TYR A 40 5.87 -0.13 13.60
CA TYR A 40 5.89 -1.51 13.10
C TYR A 40 5.83 -1.59 11.57
N ILE A 41 4.98 -0.78 10.93
CA ILE A 41 4.83 -0.80 9.46
C ILE A 41 6.12 -0.38 8.72
N ASP A 42 6.96 0.47 9.32
CA ASP A 42 8.25 0.85 8.74
C ASP A 42 9.23 -0.32 8.71
N ILE A 43 9.16 -1.20 9.72
CA ILE A 43 9.96 -2.42 9.80
C ILE A 43 9.49 -3.42 8.75
N VAL A 44 8.18 -3.64 8.64
CA VAL A 44 7.58 -4.52 7.63
C VAL A 44 7.99 -4.08 6.22
N LEU A 45 7.81 -2.80 5.88
CA LEU A 45 8.22 -2.27 4.58
C LEU A 45 9.72 -2.44 4.34
N GLY A 46 10.57 -2.16 5.34
CA GLY A 46 12.02 -2.35 5.24
C GLY A 46 12.45 -3.80 4.95
N ASN A 47 11.75 -4.77 5.54
CA ASN A 47 11.97 -6.18 5.29
C ASN A 47 11.54 -6.57 3.87
N LEU A 48 10.39 -6.08 3.40
CA LEU A 48 9.88 -6.36 2.05
C LEU A 48 10.78 -5.80 0.94
N ILE A 49 11.35 -4.61 1.14
CA ILE A 49 12.32 -4.01 0.20
C ILE A 49 13.75 -4.54 0.38
N GLN A 50 13.96 -5.50 1.30
CA GLN A 50 15.24 -6.16 1.60
C GLN A 50 16.39 -5.19 1.94
N THR A 51 16.09 -4.03 2.55
CA THR A 51 17.13 -3.08 2.96
C THR A 51 17.71 -3.40 4.34
N GLY A 52 17.01 -4.20 5.16
CA GLY A 52 17.42 -4.58 6.52
C GLY A 52 17.51 -3.42 7.53
N ARG A 53 17.24 -2.18 7.12
CA ARG A 53 17.36 -0.95 7.94
C ARG A 53 16.02 -0.24 8.18
N GLY A 54 14.91 -0.85 7.76
CA GLY A 54 13.59 -0.20 7.79
C GLY A 54 13.33 0.67 6.56
N TYR A 55 12.07 1.05 6.37
CA TYR A 55 11.63 1.98 5.34
C TYR A 55 11.88 3.44 5.75
N ASN A 56 12.39 4.26 4.82
CA ASN A 56 12.47 5.71 5.00
C ASN A 56 11.22 6.34 4.39
N LYS A 57 10.70 7.42 5.01
CA LYS A 57 9.46 8.11 4.58
C LYS A 57 9.51 8.74 3.18
N ILE A 58 10.61 8.56 2.46
CA ILE A 58 10.79 8.93 1.06
C ILE A 58 10.89 7.61 0.29
N PRO A 59 9.81 7.13 -0.34
CA PRO A 59 9.82 5.87 -1.07
C PRO A 59 10.67 6.00 -2.34
N ASN A 60 11.44 4.96 -2.67
CA ASN A 60 12.19 4.92 -3.92
C ASN A 60 11.24 4.72 -5.11
N PRO A 61 11.11 5.69 -6.04
CA PRO A 61 10.21 5.59 -7.18
C PRO A 61 10.45 4.34 -8.03
N LEU A 62 11.70 3.89 -8.17
CA LEU A 62 12.06 2.69 -8.95
C LEU A 62 11.56 1.39 -8.32
N ILE A 63 11.16 1.40 -7.04
CA ILE A 63 10.59 0.22 -6.39
C ILE A 63 9.07 0.20 -6.54
N PHE A 64 8.43 1.36 -6.48
CA PHE A 64 6.97 1.44 -6.34
C PHE A 64 6.24 1.91 -7.62
N LEU A 65 6.88 2.69 -8.50
CA LEU A 65 6.23 3.29 -9.67
C LEU A 65 6.32 2.46 -10.96
N HIS A 66 6.75 1.19 -10.89
CA HIS A 66 6.63 0.29 -12.04
C HIS A 66 5.15 -0.02 -12.31
N ARG A 67 4.71 0.11 -13.58
CA ARG A 67 3.30 -0.09 -13.99
C ARG A 67 2.72 -1.40 -13.46
N ASP A 68 3.42 -2.52 -13.63
CA ASP A 68 2.96 -3.83 -13.15
C ASP A 68 2.74 -3.87 -11.63
N ARG A 69 3.56 -3.15 -10.85
CA ARG A 69 3.43 -3.09 -9.39
C ARG A 69 2.28 -2.20 -8.98
N ILE A 70 2.07 -1.10 -9.70
CA ILE A 70 0.92 -0.21 -9.50
C ILE A 70 -0.37 -0.99 -9.78
N GLU A 71 -0.45 -1.71 -10.91
CA GLU A 71 -1.62 -2.52 -11.26
C GLU A 71 -1.91 -3.61 -10.21
N LYS A 72 -0.87 -4.30 -9.72
CA LYS A 72 -1.00 -5.26 -8.62
C LYS A 72 -1.51 -4.60 -7.33
N ALA A 73 -0.94 -3.46 -6.95
CA ALA A 73 -1.39 -2.73 -5.77
C ALA A 73 -2.85 -2.29 -5.90
N ILE A 74 -3.26 -1.84 -7.09
CA ILE A 74 -4.65 -1.50 -7.38
C ILE A 74 -5.55 -2.71 -7.22
N ALA A 75 -5.21 -3.85 -7.83
CA ALA A 75 -6.01 -5.07 -7.77
C ALA A 75 -6.17 -5.58 -6.33
N ARG A 76 -5.07 -5.61 -5.56
CA ARG A 76 -5.06 -6.04 -4.17
C ARG A 76 -5.86 -5.09 -3.27
N ALA A 77 -5.67 -3.78 -3.41
CA ALA A 77 -6.43 -2.79 -2.65
C ALA A 77 -7.93 -2.88 -2.96
N HIS A 78 -8.28 -3.08 -4.22
CA HIS A 78 -9.67 -3.26 -4.64
C HIS A 78 -10.29 -4.54 -4.09
N ALA A 79 -9.54 -5.64 -4.01
CA ALA A 79 -10.02 -6.88 -3.41
C ALA A 79 -10.28 -6.75 -1.90
N LEU A 80 -9.57 -5.85 -1.22
CA LEU A 80 -9.75 -5.56 0.21
C LEU A 80 -10.87 -4.55 0.46
N ASP A 81 -11.27 -3.79 -0.56
CA ASP A 81 -12.38 -2.82 -0.52
C ASP A 81 -13.73 -3.55 -0.55
N THR A 82 -14.09 -4.17 0.57
CA THR A 82 -15.24 -5.08 0.71
C THR A 82 -16.50 -4.41 1.25
N ALA A 83 -16.43 -3.15 1.65
CA ALA A 83 -17.56 -2.41 2.16
C ALA A 83 -17.64 -1.04 1.50
N ASN A 84 -18.86 -0.58 1.23
CA ASN A 84 -19.16 0.74 0.68
C ASN A 84 -18.92 1.86 1.73
N GLU A 85 -17.84 1.72 2.50
CA GLU A 85 -17.39 2.64 3.54
C GLU A 85 -16.60 3.78 2.91
N ASP A 86 -16.68 4.98 3.50
CA ASP A 86 -15.91 6.14 3.04
C ASP A 86 -14.40 5.96 3.25
N TYR A 87 -14.01 5.11 4.22
CA TYR A 87 -12.62 4.78 4.56
C TYR A 87 -12.51 3.31 4.97
N PRO A 88 -11.42 2.59 4.64
CA PRO A 88 -11.27 1.20 5.01
C PRO A 88 -11.07 1.08 6.54
N SER A 89 -11.98 0.37 7.19
CA SER A 89 -11.90 0.04 8.62
C SER A 89 -10.90 -1.08 8.94
N ASP A 90 -10.53 -1.88 7.94
CA ASP A 90 -9.52 -2.98 8.00
C ASP A 90 -8.29 -2.62 7.13
N ILE A 91 -7.32 -3.54 6.98
CA ILE A 91 -6.10 -3.36 6.19
C ILE A 91 -6.48 -3.15 4.73
N GLY A 92 -6.42 -1.89 4.31
CA GLY A 92 -6.74 -1.45 2.97
C GLY A 92 -6.35 0.00 2.76
N SER A 93 -6.52 0.48 1.54
CA SER A 93 -6.21 1.86 1.19
C SER A 93 -7.08 2.31 0.03
N HIS A 94 -7.73 3.47 0.14
CA HIS A 94 -8.46 4.09 -0.99
C HIS A 94 -7.55 4.84 -1.97
N VAL A 95 -6.23 4.84 -1.75
CA VAL A 95 -5.26 5.49 -2.66
C VAL A 95 -5.39 4.94 -4.08
N TYR A 96 -5.75 3.67 -4.25
CA TYR A 96 -5.98 3.06 -5.57
C TYR A 96 -7.05 3.80 -6.39
N ARG A 97 -8.08 4.38 -5.75
CA ARG A 97 -9.15 5.13 -6.45
C ARG A 97 -8.58 6.39 -7.10
N LEU A 98 -7.67 7.09 -6.41
CA LEU A 98 -6.95 8.25 -6.96
C LEU A 98 -6.03 7.82 -8.09
N VAL A 99 -5.24 6.77 -7.89
CA VAL A 99 -4.30 6.28 -8.91
C VAL A 99 -5.03 5.80 -10.17
N LYS A 100 -6.16 5.08 -10.03
CA LYS A 100 -7.04 4.72 -11.16
C LYS A 100 -7.49 5.95 -11.96
N LYS A 101 -7.86 7.05 -11.28
CA LYS A 101 -8.26 8.30 -11.97
C LYS A 101 -7.09 8.91 -12.72
N LEU A 102 -5.91 8.99 -12.09
CA LEU A 102 -4.70 9.52 -12.73
C LEU A 102 -4.32 8.72 -13.98
N LEU A 103 -4.32 7.40 -13.91
CA LEU A 103 -4.01 6.54 -15.06
C LEU A 103 -5.00 6.77 -16.22
N LYS A 104 -6.30 6.87 -15.92
CA LYS A 104 -7.32 7.21 -16.94
C LYS A 104 -7.11 8.58 -17.57
N THR A 105 -6.67 9.58 -16.80
CA THR A 105 -6.40 10.92 -17.32
C THR A 105 -5.14 10.95 -18.19
N ILE A 106 -4.16 10.10 -17.90
CA ILE A 106 -2.88 10.01 -18.64
C ILE A 106 -3.00 9.13 -19.89
N GLU A 107 -4.01 8.26 -19.97
CA GLU A 107 -4.38 7.49 -21.16
C GLU A 107 -5.60 8.13 -21.87
N PRO A 108 -5.52 9.36 -22.45
CA PRO A 108 -6.61 9.86 -23.28
C PRO A 108 -6.70 8.99 -24.55
N ASP A 109 -7.92 8.52 -24.86
CA ASP A 109 -8.31 7.69 -26.01
C ASP A 109 -7.29 7.64 -27.17
N THR A 110 -6.40 6.65 -27.16
CA THR A 110 -5.62 6.26 -28.35
C THR A 110 -6.39 5.30 -29.25
N LEU A 111 -7.72 5.23 -29.12
CA LEU A 111 -8.63 4.41 -29.93
C LEU A 111 -9.77 5.23 -30.55
N SER A 112 -9.47 6.46 -30.96
CA SER A 112 -10.30 7.20 -31.91
C SER A 112 -9.42 7.79 -33.00
N THR A 113 -8.92 6.97 -33.93
CA THR A 113 -8.89 7.17 -35.39
C THR A 113 -8.33 5.92 -36.04
#